data_AF-A0A0F9H979-F1
#
_entry.id   AF-A0A0F9H979-F1
#
_cell.length_a   1.000
_cell.length_b   1.000
_cell.length_c   1.000
_cell.angle_alpha   90.00
_cell.angle_beta   90.00
_cell.angle_gamma   90.00
#
_symmetry.space_group_name_H-M   'P 1'
#
loop_
_entity.id
_entity.type
_entity.pdbx_description
1 polymer ?
#
loop_
_entity_poly.entity_id
_entity_poly.type
_entity_poly.pdbx_seq_one_letter_code
_entity_poly.pdbx_strand_id
1 'polypeptide(L)'
;MTFMRPLLGIPLVALVLILAADGAAAHSCDPSGVDTDGDGIADDCDLAPWSRDYDNDGFPDSLELWVRTNPMLRCSFPPDTDFSGQVSGGDAFVIFPHWQATPDDEAWGRRFDVNGSQRISGSDVFALFPVWLQTCSTPWRYPDGEAGLYPPV
;
A
#
# COMPACT_ATOMS: atom_id res chain seq x y z
N MET A 1 -56.62 -5.50 47.89
CA MET A 1 -56.09 -4.38 47.09
C MET A 1 -54.74 -4.80 46.56
N THR A 2 -54.70 -5.17 45.29
CA THR A 2 -53.56 -5.79 44.60
C THR A 2 -52.43 -4.79 44.43
N PHE A 3 -51.30 -5.02 45.09
CA PHE A 3 -50.07 -4.27 44.86
C PHE A 3 -49.40 -4.78 43.58
N MET A 4 -49.62 -4.09 42.46
CA MET A 4 -48.65 -4.07 41.37
C MET A 4 -47.60 -3.01 41.70
N ARG A 5 -46.34 -3.41 41.89
CA ARG A 5 -45.18 -2.56 41.56
C ARG A 5 -44.07 -3.43 40.95
N PRO A 6 -43.34 -2.89 39.96
CA PRO A 6 -42.78 -3.65 38.85
C PRO A 6 -41.40 -4.21 39.18
N LEU A 7 -41.11 -5.40 38.63
CA LEU A 7 -39.78 -5.96 38.57
C LEU A 7 -38.92 -5.11 37.64
N LEU A 8 -37.97 -4.41 38.27
CA LEU A 8 -36.55 -4.30 37.91
C LEU A 8 -36.21 -4.05 36.43
N GLY A 9 -35.57 -2.90 36.21
CA GLY A 9 -35.14 -2.44 34.92
C GLY A 9 -34.00 -3.26 34.32
N ILE A 10 -34.19 -3.58 33.04
CA ILE A 10 -33.10 -3.77 32.09
C ILE A 10 -33.33 -2.69 31.03
N PRO A 11 -32.50 -1.66 30.93
CA PRO A 11 -32.63 -0.69 29.85
C PRO A 11 -32.44 -1.40 28.51
N LEU A 12 -33.35 -1.14 27.58
CA LEU A 12 -33.45 -1.68 26.23
C LEU A 12 -32.29 -1.24 25.29
N VAL A 13 -31.12 -0.92 25.84
CA VAL A 13 -29.96 -0.37 25.12
C VAL A 13 -28.78 -1.35 25.12
N ALA A 14 -28.90 -2.49 25.80
CA ALA A 14 -27.86 -3.53 25.84
C ALA A 14 -28.15 -4.69 24.87
N LEU A 15 -28.66 -4.40 23.67
CA LEU A 15 -28.81 -5.38 22.61
C LEU A 15 -28.07 -4.89 21.37
N VAL A 16 -26.96 -5.57 21.08
CA VAL A 16 -26.11 -5.48 19.87
C VAL A 16 -25.12 -4.31 19.80
N LEU A 17 -24.02 -4.44 20.55
CA LEU A 17 -22.71 -3.98 20.06
C LEU A 17 -21.61 -4.94 20.55
N ILE A 18 -21.76 -6.22 20.18
CA ILE A 18 -20.68 -7.20 20.21
C ILE A 18 -20.58 -7.70 18.76
N LEU A 19 -19.82 -6.98 17.93
CA LEU A 19 -19.04 -7.45 16.79
C LEU A 19 -18.62 -6.20 15.98
N ALA A 20 -17.53 -5.59 16.40
CA ALA A 20 -16.58 -4.94 15.50
C ALA A 20 -15.18 -5.20 16.09
N ALA A 21 -14.93 -6.46 16.45
CA ALA A 21 -13.61 -6.98 16.21
C ALA A 21 -13.68 -7.38 14.75
N ASP A 22 -13.36 -6.43 13.88
CA ASP A 22 -12.97 -6.72 12.51
C ASP A 22 -11.61 -7.41 12.65
N GLY A 23 -11.64 -8.64 13.17
CA GLY A 23 -10.67 -9.63 12.82
C GLY A 23 -10.85 -9.84 11.33
N ALA A 24 -10.34 -8.90 10.54
CA ALA A 24 -9.48 -9.29 9.45
C ALA A 24 -8.51 -10.26 10.13
N ALA A 25 -8.81 -11.56 10.03
CA ALA A 25 -7.78 -12.55 10.10
C ALA A 25 -6.72 -11.98 9.16
N ALA A 26 -5.61 -11.48 9.72
CA ALA A 26 -4.42 -11.26 8.94
C ALA A 26 -4.30 -12.55 8.15
N HIS A 27 -4.55 -12.46 6.85
CA HIS A 27 -4.25 -13.59 5.99
C HIS A 27 -2.76 -13.73 6.19
N SER A 28 -2.38 -14.77 6.95
CA SER A 28 -1.00 -15.06 7.28
C SER A 28 -0.36 -15.44 5.97
N CYS A 29 0.11 -14.43 5.26
CA CYS A 29 0.71 -14.59 3.97
C CYS A 29 2.18 -14.93 4.26
N ASP A 30 2.61 -16.07 3.74
CA ASP A 30 3.98 -16.53 3.94
C ASP A 30 4.84 -15.88 2.84
N PRO A 31 5.71 -14.90 3.15
CA PRO A 31 6.56 -14.27 2.14
C PRO A 31 7.57 -15.24 1.52
N SER A 32 7.66 -16.48 1.99
CA SER A 32 8.44 -17.56 1.40
C SER A 32 7.61 -18.56 0.57
N GLY A 33 6.34 -18.26 0.33
CA GLY A 33 5.45 -19.03 -0.54
C GLY A 33 5.89 -19.06 -2.01
N VAL A 34 5.15 -19.80 -2.83
CA VAL A 34 5.39 -19.84 -4.28
C VAL A 34 5.06 -18.47 -4.86
N ASP A 35 5.96 -17.90 -5.66
CA ASP A 35 5.77 -16.67 -6.41
C ASP A 35 5.73 -17.06 -7.90
N THR A 36 4.52 -17.23 -8.44
CA THR A 36 4.31 -17.79 -9.78
C THR A 36 4.67 -16.81 -10.89
N ASP A 37 4.48 -15.51 -10.68
CA ASP A 37 4.73 -14.47 -11.68
C ASP A 37 6.04 -13.70 -11.48
N GLY A 38 6.75 -13.96 -10.39
CA GLY A 38 8.10 -13.51 -10.10
C GLY A 38 8.17 -12.06 -9.66
N ASP A 39 7.10 -11.52 -9.07
CA ASP A 39 6.99 -10.12 -8.68
C ASP A 39 7.52 -9.84 -7.25
N GLY A 40 7.92 -10.90 -6.53
CA GLY A 40 8.46 -10.84 -5.18
C GLY A 40 7.41 -10.99 -4.08
N ILE A 41 6.18 -11.35 -4.44
CA ILE A 41 5.04 -11.58 -3.54
C ILE A 41 4.57 -13.03 -3.76
N ALA A 42 4.40 -13.78 -2.68
CA ALA A 42 3.91 -15.15 -2.82
C ALA A 42 2.44 -15.17 -3.27
N ASP A 43 2.02 -16.19 -4.02
CA ASP A 43 0.70 -16.38 -4.63
C ASP A 43 -0.45 -16.29 -3.61
N ASP A 44 -0.20 -16.63 -2.34
CA ASP A 44 -1.15 -16.50 -1.23
C ASP A 44 -1.32 -15.04 -0.76
N CYS A 45 -0.29 -14.23 -0.94
CA CYS A 45 -0.25 -12.78 -0.72
C CYS A 45 -0.83 -12.01 -1.91
N ASP A 46 -0.66 -12.51 -3.15
CA ASP A 46 -1.07 -11.87 -4.42
C ASP A 46 -2.61 -11.75 -4.58
N LEU A 47 -3.37 -12.34 -3.65
CA LEU A 47 -4.84 -12.19 -3.59
C LEU A 47 -5.30 -10.89 -2.88
N ALA A 48 -4.49 -9.84 -2.87
CA ALA A 48 -4.73 -8.65 -2.05
C ALA A 48 -6.05 -7.92 -2.43
N PRO A 49 -6.96 -7.68 -1.46
CA PRO A 49 -8.05 -6.71 -1.64
C PRO A 49 -7.48 -5.33 -1.96
N TRP A 50 -8.17 -4.56 -2.81
CA TRP A 50 -7.81 -3.18 -3.22
C TRP A 50 -7.47 -2.19 -2.09
N SER A 51 -7.78 -2.51 -0.84
CA SER A 51 -7.58 -1.65 0.33
C SER A 51 -6.69 -2.28 1.41
N ARG A 52 -6.07 -3.44 1.16
CA ARG A 52 -5.11 -4.02 2.10
C ARG A 52 -3.80 -3.24 2.01
N ASP A 53 -3.14 -3.04 3.14
CA ASP A 53 -1.85 -2.36 3.33
C ASP A 53 -1.09 -3.22 4.35
N TYR A 54 -0.24 -4.13 3.87
CA TYR A 54 0.33 -5.19 4.71
C TYR A 54 1.46 -4.68 5.61
N ASP A 55 2.29 -3.77 5.12
CA ASP A 55 3.39 -3.17 5.87
C ASP A 55 3.00 -1.90 6.67
N ASN A 56 1.73 -1.48 6.50
CA ASN A 56 1.07 -0.36 7.14
C ASN A 56 1.76 0.98 6.83
N ASP A 57 2.32 1.14 5.63
CA ASP A 57 3.00 2.36 5.21
C ASP A 57 2.05 3.48 4.74
N GLY A 58 0.77 3.16 4.57
CA GLY A 58 -0.29 4.06 4.15
C GLY A 58 -0.60 3.97 2.65
N PHE A 59 0.06 3.10 1.91
CA PHE A 59 -0.25 2.75 0.53
C PHE A 59 -0.90 1.36 0.49
N PRO A 60 -1.98 1.18 -0.29
CA PRO A 60 -2.58 -0.14 -0.42
C PRO A 60 -1.72 -1.03 -1.33
N ASP A 61 -1.61 -2.32 -0.98
CA ASP A 61 -0.84 -3.34 -1.69
C ASP A 61 -1.13 -3.32 -3.20
N SER A 62 -2.39 -3.12 -3.59
CA SER A 62 -2.79 -3.05 -5.01
C SER A 62 -2.16 -1.88 -5.78
N LEU A 63 -1.94 -0.75 -5.11
CA LEU A 63 -1.25 0.40 -5.68
C LEU A 63 0.25 0.16 -5.74
N GLU A 64 0.80 -0.48 -4.73
CA GLU A 64 2.21 -0.88 -4.71
C GLU A 64 2.52 -1.86 -5.84
N LEU A 65 1.71 -2.90 -6.00
CA LEU A 65 1.73 -3.81 -7.14
C LEU A 65 1.60 -3.06 -8.47
N TRP A 66 0.68 -2.10 -8.55
CA TRP A 66 0.52 -1.27 -9.75
C TRP A 66 1.79 -0.52 -10.10
N VAL A 67 2.42 0.18 -9.14
CA VAL A 67 3.65 0.95 -9.38
C VAL A 67 4.92 0.10 -9.40
N ARG A 68 4.79 -1.21 -9.18
CA ARG A 68 5.86 -2.22 -9.10
C ARG A 68 6.78 -2.01 -7.89
N THR A 69 6.18 -1.90 -6.72
CA THR A 69 6.84 -1.92 -5.41
C THR A 69 6.37 -3.11 -4.56
N ASN A 70 7.10 -3.40 -3.48
CA ASN A 70 6.85 -4.55 -2.62
C ASN A 70 5.94 -4.18 -1.43
N PRO A 71 4.72 -4.74 -1.35
CA PRO A 71 3.71 -4.43 -0.32
C PRO A 71 4.01 -5.00 1.06
N MET A 72 5.04 -5.85 1.17
CA MET A 72 5.50 -6.41 2.44
C MET A 72 6.59 -5.54 3.07
N LEU A 73 7.06 -4.51 2.37
CA LEU A 73 8.22 -3.73 2.74
C LEU A 73 7.87 -2.26 2.80
N ARG A 74 7.71 -1.73 4.03
CA ARG A 74 7.47 -0.30 4.27
C ARG A 74 8.45 0.61 3.54
N CYS A 75 9.67 0.12 3.31
CA CYS A 75 10.73 0.86 2.65
C CYS A 75 10.73 0.76 1.12
N SER A 76 9.79 0.00 0.57
CA SER A 76 9.47 -0.07 -0.84
C SER A 76 8.37 0.92 -1.18
N PHE A 77 8.47 2.13 -0.64
CA PHE A 77 7.54 3.22 -0.86
C PHE A 77 7.27 3.45 -2.36
N PRO A 78 6.00 3.44 -2.82
CA PRO A 78 5.64 3.93 -4.15
C PRO A 78 6.21 5.32 -4.46
N PRO A 79 6.29 6.25 -3.48
CA PRO A 79 6.89 7.57 -3.67
C PRO A 79 8.40 7.68 -3.84
N ASP A 80 9.22 6.68 -3.46
CA ASP A 80 10.70 6.74 -3.60
C ASP A 80 11.12 6.40 -5.05
N THR A 81 10.59 7.17 -5.98
CA THR A 81 10.78 7.04 -7.43
C THR A 81 12.22 7.21 -7.89
N ASP A 82 13.12 7.78 -7.08
CA ASP A 82 14.56 7.85 -7.40
C ASP A 82 15.45 6.85 -6.61
N PHE A 83 14.85 6.04 -5.73
CA PHE A 83 15.50 5.03 -4.90
C PHE A 83 16.61 5.60 -3.99
N SER A 84 16.48 6.85 -3.59
CA SER A 84 17.43 7.49 -2.68
C SER A 84 17.27 7.05 -1.22
N GLY A 85 16.19 6.31 -0.91
CA GLY A 85 15.82 5.95 0.46
C GLY A 85 15.15 7.10 1.22
N GLN A 86 14.76 8.17 0.51
CA GLN A 86 14.07 9.32 1.07
C GLN A 86 13.07 9.90 0.07
N VAL A 87 11.81 10.03 0.48
CA VAL A 87 10.81 10.75 -0.33
C VAL A 87 11.10 12.25 -0.28
N SER A 88 11.51 12.81 -1.40
CA SER A 88 12.04 14.17 -1.48
C SER A 88 11.68 14.89 -2.79
N GLY A 89 12.29 16.07 -2.98
CA GLY A 89 12.22 16.78 -4.25
C GLY A 89 12.74 15.96 -5.44
N GLY A 90 13.72 15.06 -5.21
CA GLY A 90 14.26 14.19 -6.25
C GLY A 90 13.17 13.36 -6.92
N ASP A 91 12.28 12.80 -6.11
CA ASP A 91 11.14 12.00 -6.58
C ASP A 91 10.15 12.80 -7.43
N ALA A 92 9.82 14.01 -6.97
CA ALA A 92 8.99 14.91 -7.76
C ALA A 92 9.67 15.27 -9.10
N PHE A 93 11.00 15.44 -9.10
CA PHE A 93 11.73 15.84 -10.30
C PHE A 93 11.83 14.74 -11.36
N VAL A 94 11.89 13.47 -10.97
CA VAL A 94 11.89 12.35 -11.93
C VAL A 94 10.51 12.11 -12.54
N ILE A 95 9.42 12.61 -11.95
CA ILE A 95 8.06 12.53 -12.53
C ILE A 95 7.88 13.55 -13.68
N PHE A 96 8.51 14.73 -13.62
CA PHE A 96 8.26 15.81 -14.62
C PHE A 96 8.52 15.44 -16.09
N PRO A 97 9.53 14.64 -16.45
CA PRO A 97 9.70 14.17 -17.84
C PRO A 97 8.51 13.37 -18.38
N HIS A 98 7.69 12.79 -17.49
CA HIS A 98 6.53 11.96 -17.81
C HIS A 98 5.21 12.74 -17.66
N TRP A 99 5.26 14.05 -17.49
CA TRP A 99 4.10 14.89 -17.21
C TRP A 99 3.02 14.82 -18.29
N GLN A 100 1.79 14.56 -17.86
CA GLN A 100 0.59 14.30 -18.66
C GLN A 100 0.60 13.02 -19.50
N ALA A 101 1.61 12.17 -19.38
CA ALA A 101 1.63 10.91 -20.11
C ALA A 101 0.53 9.96 -19.62
N THR A 102 0.02 9.17 -20.56
CA THR A 102 -1.00 8.13 -20.40
C THR A 102 -0.48 6.80 -20.92
N PRO A 103 -1.10 5.64 -20.64
CA PRO A 103 -0.58 4.32 -21.04
C PRO A 103 -0.25 4.13 -22.52
N ASP A 104 -0.81 4.95 -23.41
CA ASP A 104 -0.54 4.92 -24.85
C ASP A 104 0.73 5.70 -25.26
N ASP A 105 1.33 6.46 -24.34
CA ASP A 105 2.52 7.29 -24.57
C ASP A 105 3.82 6.54 -24.21
N GLU A 106 4.86 6.67 -25.03
CA GLU A 106 6.20 6.11 -24.72
C GLU A 106 6.82 6.69 -23.44
N ALA A 107 6.44 7.92 -23.09
CA ALA A 107 6.85 8.57 -21.87
C ALA A 107 6.04 8.12 -20.65
N TRP A 108 5.15 7.13 -20.76
CA TRP A 108 4.41 6.64 -19.60
C TRP A 108 5.11 5.48 -18.91
N GLY A 109 5.08 5.51 -17.58
CA GLY A 109 5.55 4.40 -16.75
C GLY A 109 4.68 4.29 -15.50
N ARG A 110 4.23 3.06 -15.19
CA ARG A 110 3.43 2.75 -14.00
C ARG A 110 4.01 3.36 -12.71
N ARG A 111 5.33 3.36 -12.61
CA ARG A 111 6.07 3.86 -11.44
C ARG A 111 5.91 5.37 -11.20
N PHE A 112 5.50 6.13 -12.19
CA PHE A 112 5.29 7.58 -12.09
C PHE A 112 3.80 7.95 -11.91
N ASP A 113 2.90 6.97 -12.05
CA ASP A 113 1.46 7.10 -11.80
C ASP A 113 1.16 6.63 -10.37
N VAL A 114 1.76 7.33 -9.39
CA VAL A 114 1.80 6.90 -7.98
C VAL A 114 0.44 6.90 -7.28
N ASN A 115 -0.61 7.38 -7.94
CA ASN A 115 -1.99 7.27 -7.46
C ASN A 115 -2.88 6.33 -8.29
N GLY A 116 -2.32 5.63 -9.29
CA GLY A 116 -3.02 4.66 -10.12
C GLY A 116 -4.08 5.25 -11.04
N SER A 117 -4.01 6.54 -11.36
CA SER A 117 -5.02 7.24 -12.16
C SER A 117 -4.89 7.01 -13.66
N GLN A 118 -3.85 6.30 -14.11
CA GLN A 118 -3.47 6.14 -15.51
C GLN A 118 -3.10 7.47 -16.20
N ARG A 119 -2.77 8.51 -15.42
CA ARG A 119 -2.36 9.79 -15.95
C ARG A 119 -1.38 10.47 -15.01
N ILE A 120 -0.12 10.51 -15.44
CA ILE A 120 0.96 11.11 -14.67
C ILE A 120 0.76 12.62 -14.64
N SER A 121 0.49 13.20 -13.48
CA SER A 121 0.14 14.61 -13.35
C SER A 121 0.46 15.17 -11.95
N GLY A 122 -0.06 16.37 -11.66
CA GLY A 122 0.16 16.99 -10.36
C GLY A 122 -0.41 16.18 -9.21
N SER A 123 -1.45 15.37 -9.47
CA SER A 123 -2.00 14.47 -8.47
C SER A 123 -0.98 13.44 -7.96
N ASP A 124 -0.10 12.97 -8.83
CA ASP A 124 0.97 12.02 -8.51
C ASP A 124 2.04 12.69 -7.65
N VAL A 125 2.44 13.90 -8.04
CA VAL A 125 3.35 14.72 -7.21
C VAL A 125 2.76 15.01 -5.84
N PHE A 126 1.46 15.33 -5.75
CA PHE A 126 0.80 15.57 -4.48
C PHE A 126 0.60 14.32 -3.63
N ALA A 127 0.59 13.12 -4.23
CA ALA A 127 0.56 11.86 -3.49
C ALA A 127 1.87 11.59 -2.71
N LEU A 128 2.97 12.28 -3.06
CA LEU A 128 4.22 12.23 -2.29
C LEU A 128 4.14 13.01 -0.97
N PHE A 129 3.26 14.02 -0.88
CA PHE A 129 3.27 14.99 0.23
C PHE A 129 2.89 14.41 1.60
N PRO A 130 1.93 13.46 1.72
CA PRO A 130 1.65 12.81 3.00
C PRO A 130 2.85 12.09 3.62
N VAL A 131 3.80 11.67 2.79
CA VAL A 131 5.02 10.96 3.21
C VAL A 131 6.30 11.75 2.93
N TRP A 132 6.19 13.06 2.74
CA TRP A 132 7.34 13.92 2.45
C TRP A 132 8.41 13.86 3.54
N LEU A 133 9.67 13.73 3.14
CA LEU A 133 10.84 13.55 4.02
C LEU A 133 10.83 12.25 4.84
N GLN A 134 9.93 11.31 4.57
CA GLN A 134 10.08 9.97 5.14
C GLN A 134 11.35 9.33 4.60
N THR A 135 12.11 8.70 5.49
CA THR A 135 13.38 8.05 5.18
C THR A 135 13.32 6.59 5.60
N CYS A 136 13.97 5.73 4.84
CA CYS A 136 14.22 4.36 5.22
C CYS A 136 15.71 4.12 5.50
N SER A 137 16.00 3.53 6.65
CA SER A 137 17.38 3.27 7.11
C SER A 137 17.94 1.93 6.62
N THR A 138 17.11 1.08 6.02
CA THR A 138 17.51 -0.20 5.44
C THR A 138 17.58 -0.09 3.92
N PRO A 139 18.77 -0.28 3.29
CA PRO A 139 18.87 -0.42 1.85
C PRO A 139 18.05 -1.63 1.39
N TRP A 140 17.35 -1.47 0.27
CA TRP A 140 16.65 -2.54 -0.43
C TRP A 140 17.66 -3.67 -0.79
N ARG A 141 17.42 -4.89 -0.31
CA ARG A 141 18.08 -6.12 -0.79
C ARG A 141 16.99 -7.14 -1.07
N TYR A 142 17.00 -7.72 -2.27
CA TYR A 142 16.23 -8.92 -2.55
C TYR A 142 16.65 -10.04 -1.58
N PRO A 143 15.80 -11.05 -1.33
CA PRO A 143 16.13 -12.22 -0.49
C PRO A 143 17.37 -13.00 -0.95
N ASP A 144 17.78 -12.86 -2.21
CA ASP A 144 19.01 -13.41 -2.79
C ASP A 144 20.28 -12.58 -2.49
N GLY A 145 20.13 -11.43 -1.83
CA GLY A 145 21.22 -10.55 -1.44
C GLY A 145 21.70 -9.59 -2.53
N GLU A 146 21.04 -9.55 -3.70
CA GLU A 146 21.30 -8.56 -4.74
C GLU A 146 20.76 -7.19 -4.28
N ALA A 147 21.61 -6.16 -4.27
CA ALA A 147 21.15 -4.78 -4.13
C ALA A 147 20.46 -4.42 -5.44
N GLY A 148 19.13 -4.38 -5.42
CA GLY A 148 18.31 -4.19 -6.60
C GLY A 148 18.48 -2.81 -7.23
N LEU A 149 19.49 -2.65 -8.11
CA LEU A 149 19.42 -1.67 -9.19
C LEU A 149 18.69 -2.33 -10.37
N TYR A 150 17.35 -2.43 -10.29
CA TYR A 150 16.44 -2.80 -11.39
C TYR A 150 16.65 -4.20 -12.04
N PRO A 151 15.62 -4.99 -12.38
CA PRO A 151 15.73 -5.85 -13.56
C PRO A 151 15.58 -4.98 -14.82
N PRO A 152 16.40 -5.13 -15.87
CA PRO A 152 16.25 -4.37 -17.10
C PRO A 152 14.88 -4.64 -17.74
N VAL A 153 14.34 -3.58 -18.37
CA VAL A 153 13.13 -3.55 -19.21
C VAL A 153 12.91 -4.78 -20.08
#